data_AF-G4RM86-F1
#
_entry.id   AF-G4RM86-F1
#
_cell.length_a   1.000
_cell.length_b   1.000
_cell.length_c   1.000
_cell.angle_alpha   90.00
_cell.angle_beta   90.00
_cell.angle_gamma   90.00
#
_symmetry.space_group_name_H-M   'P 1'
#
loop_
_entity.id
_entity.type
_entity.pdbx_description
1 polymer ?
#
loop_
_entity_poly.entity_id
_entity_poly.type
_entity_poly.pdbx_seq_one_letter_code
_entity_poly.pdbx_strand_id
1 'polypeptide(L)'
;MQALLEEAVDVIISGDRERARELLGKIHREKTFILADYYLGADVMRDVARYHAVHIAIMSLFPQSKSGGGLTGLDLSLSSAFAQALSTCGRLESGVDAPPELASFFKEVADSLNELVRIICLRRR
;
A
#
# COMPACT_ATOMS: atom_id res chain seq x y z
N MET A 1 -7.19 3.23 -11.83
CA MET A 1 -5.90 3.02 -11.13
C MET A 1 -4.90 4.17 -11.30
N GLN A 2 -4.45 4.51 -12.51
CA GLN A 2 -3.30 5.44 -12.70
C GLN A 2 -3.49 6.82 -12.03
N ALA A 3 -4.70 7.41 -12.12
CA ALA A 3 -5.01 8.68 -11.45
C ALA A 3 -4.92 8.60 -9.91
N LEU A 4 -5.36 7.49 -9.30
CA LEU A 4 -5.29 7.30 -7.86
C LEU A 4 -3.85 7.07 -7.38
N LEU A 5 -3.02 6.43 -8.21
CA LEU A 5 -1.60 6.26 -7.94
C LEU A 5 -0.88 7.61 -7.93
N GLU A 6 -1.15 8.47 -8.91
CA GLU A 6 -0.57 9.82 -8.98
C GLU A 6 -1.02 10.68 -7.78
N GLU A 7 -2.31 10.67 -7.47
CA GLU A 7 -2.84 11.39 -6.30
C GLU A 7 -2.19 10.89 -5.00
N ALA A 8 -2.00 9.56 -4.85
CA ALA A 8 -1.35 8.99 -3.68
C ALA A 8 0.11 9.41 -3.56
N VAL A 9 0.86 9.41 -4.66
CA VAL A 9 2.26 9.88 -4.68
C VAL A 9 2.34 11.32 -4.22
N ASP A 10 1.48 12.20 -4.74
CA ASP A 10 1.48 13.63 -4.38
C ASP A 10 1.10 13.85 -2.91
N VAL A 11 0.12 13.10 -2.40
CA VAL A 11 -0.26 13.11 -0.98
C VAL A 11 0.87 12.62 -0.08
N ILE A 12 1.57 11.55 -0.45
CA ILE A 12 2.70 11.02 0.33
C ILE A 12 3.91 11.97 0.29
N ILE A 13 4.15 12.66 -0.83
CA ILE A 13 5.20 13.66 -0.93
C ILE A 13 4.89 14.87 -0.06
N SER A 14 3.67 15.41 -0.16
CA SER A 14 3.26 16.60 0.59
C SER A 14 3.05 16.34 2.09
N GLY A 15 2.76 15.10 2.48
CA GLY A 15 2.43 14.74 3.86
C GLY A 15 1.06 15.28 4.31
N ASP A 16 0.19 15.68 3.37
CA ASP A 16 -1.13 16.22 3.67
C ASP A 16 -2.07 15.14 4.22
N ARG A 17 -2.25 15.17 5.55
CA ARG A 17 -3.04 14.18 6.27
C ARG A 17 -4.54 14.28 6.00
N GLU A 18 -5.08 15.45 5.66
CA GLU A 18 -6.51 15.57 5.36
C GLU A 18 -6.81 14.94 4.00
N ARG A 19 -6.01 15.30 2.98
CA ARG A 19 -6.10 14.66 1.65
C ARG A 19 -5.86 13.16 1.70
N ALA A 20 -4.94 12.71 2.56
CA ALA A 20 -4.70 11.30 2.80
C ALA A 20 -5.94 10.56 3.33
N ARG A 21 -6.71 11.16 4.25
CA ARG A 21 -7.94 10.53 4.77
C ARG A 21 -9.02 10.42 3.71
N GLU A 22 -9.22 11.47 2.91
CA GLU A 22 -10.16 11.44 1.79
C GLU A 22 -9.80 10.36 0.77
N LEU A 23 -8.50 10.26 0.45
CA LEU A 23 -7.98 9.29 -0.51
C LEU A 23 -8.10 7.84 0.01
N LEU A 24 -7.87 7.58 1.30
CA LEU A 24 -8.13 6.27 1.91
C LEU A 24 -9.59 5.85 1.73
N GLY A 25 -10.53 6.78 1.91
CA GLY A 25 -11.95 6.52 1.67
C GLY A 25 -12.26 6.15 0.22
N LYS A 26 -11.62 6.82 -0.75
CA LYS A 26 -11.73 6.48 -2.19
C LYS A 26 -11.16 5.08 -2.47
N ILE A 27 -9.95 4.79 -2.01
CA ILE A 27 -9.27 3.51 -2.23
C ILE A 27 -10.03 2.35 -1.60
N HIS A 28 -10.61 2.53 -0.42
CA HIS A 28 -11.46 1.51 0.19
C HIS A 28 -12.68 1.17 -0.67
N ARG A 29 -13.38 2.19 -1.21
CA ARG A 29 -14.52 1.96 -2.09
C ARG A 29 -14.11 1.20 -3.37
N GLU A 30 -13.01 1.62 -4.00
CA GLU A 30 -12.48 0.96 -5.21
C GLU A 30 -12.09 -0.50 -4.94
N LYS A 31 -11.38 -0.75 -3.82
CA LYS A 31 -10.97 -2.10 -3.42
C LYS A 31 -12.18 -3.01 -3.17
N THR A 32 -13.20 -2.51 -2.46
CA THR A 32 -14.44 -3.27 -2.21
C THR A 32 -15.22 -3.53 -3.50
N PHE A 33 -15.30 -2.55 -4.40
CA PHE A 33 -15.96 -2.71 -5.69
C PHE A 33 -15.31 -3.82 -6.53
N ILE A 34 -13.98 -3.81 -6.66
CA ILE A 34 -13.24 -4.82 -7.43
C ILE A 34 -13.39 -6.22 -6.83
N LEU A 35 -13.38 -6.33 -5.50
CA LEU A 35 -13.59 -7.62 -4.83
C LEU A 35 -15.02 -8.14 -4.98
N ALA A 36 -16.03 -7.27 -5.09
CA ALA A 36 -17.42 -7.65 -5.21
C ALA A 36 -17.85 -8.00 -6.65
N ASP A 37 -17.24 -7.36 -7.65
CA ASP A 37 -17.67 -7.44 -9.06
C ASP A 37 -17.02 -8.61 -9.84
N TYR A 38 -16.01 -9.29 -9.28
CA TYR A 38 -15.21 -10.27 -10.04
C TYR A 38 -15.31 -11.71 -9.57
N TYR A 39 -15.48 -12.62 -10.54
CA TYR A 39 -15.03 -14.01 -10.44
C TYR A 39 -13.49 -14.02 -10.53
N LEU A 40 -12.84 -14.44 -9.44
CA LEU A 40 -11.40 -14.31 -9.14
C LEU A 40 -10.46 -14.84 -10.26
N GLY A 41 -10.02 -13.96 -11.16
CA GLY A 41 -8.92 -14.19 -12.11
C GLY A 41 -7.58 -13.60 -11.63
N ALA A 42 -6.46 -14.05 -12.21
CA ALA A 42 -5.11 -13.65 -11.78
C ALA A 42 -4.80 -12.14 -11.96
N ASP A 43 -5.33 -11.51 -13.01
CA ASP A 43 -5.11 -10.08 -13.26
C ASP A 43 -5.80 -9.19 -12.22
N VAL A 44 -6.98 -9.61 -11.75
CA VAL A 44 -7.74 -8.92 -10.69
C VAL A 44 -6.95 -8.93 -9.38
N MET A 45 -6.31 -10.06 -9.05
CA MET A 45 -5.49 -10.17 -7.84
C MET A 45 -4.31 -9.21 -7.82
N ARG A 46 -3.68 -8.96 -8.98
CA ARG A 46 -2.59 -7.98 -9.09
C ARG A 46 -3.10 -6.56 -8.88
N ASP A 47 -4.25 -6.20 -9.45
CA ASP A 47 -4.81 -4.87 -9.28
C ASP A 47 -5.31 -4.63 -7.85
N VAL A 48 -5.90 -5.64 -7.21
CA VAL A 48 -6.23 -5.59 -5.78
C VAL A 48 -4.97 -5.42 -4.94
N ALA A 49 -3.88 -6.13 -5.25
CA ALA A 49 -2.61 -5.99 -4.54
C ALA A 49 -2.04 -4.57 -4.67
N ARG A 50 -2.13 -3.96 -5.86
CA ARG A 50 -1.73 -2.56 -6.07
C ARG A 50 -2.58 -1.58 -5.27
N TYR A 51 -3.90 -1.74 -5.27
CA TYR A 51 -4.77 -0.91 -4.43
C TYR A 51 -4.46 -1.07 -2.94
N HIS A 52 -4.17 -2.30 -2.50
CA HIS A 52 -3.80 -2.59 -1.12
C HIS A 52 -2.42 -2.00 -0.76
N ALA A 53 -1.46 -2.01 -1.68
CA ALA A 53 -0.18 -1.34 -1.50
C ALA A 53 -0.33 0.18 -1.36
N VAL A 54 -1.15 0.82 -2.20
CA VAL A 54 -1.43 2.27 -2.09
C VAL A 54 -2.11 2.58 -0.75
N HIS A 55 -3.07 1.76 -0.34
CA HIS A 55 -3.71 1.86 0.97
C HIS A 55 -2.67 1.82 2.12
N ILE A 56 -1.79 0.81 2.13
CA ILE A 56 -0.70 0.68 3.12
C ILE A 56 0.24 1.89 3.09
N ALA A 57 0.63 2.36 1.90
CA ALA A 57 1.52 3.49 1.74
C ALA A 57 0.92 4.78 2.34
N ILE A 58 -0.38 5.02 2.15
CA ILE A 58 -1.05 6.19 2.73
C ILE A 58 -1.21 6.03 4.24
N MET A 59 -1.49 4.81 4.72
CA MET A 59 -1.53 4.53 6.16
C MET A 59 -0.24 4.95 6.86
N SER A 60 0.92 4.87 6.20
CA SER A 60 2.22 5.23 6.78
C SER A 60 2.35 6.71 7.18
N LEU A 61 1.43 7.57 6.74
CA LEU A 61 1.38 9.00 7.12
C LEU A 61 0.74 9.23 8.50
N PHE A 62 0.05 8.23 9.03
CA PHE A 62 -0.68 8.30 10.28
C PHE A 62 0.07 7.56 11.41
N PRO A 63 -0.06 8.03 12.67
CA PRO A 63 0.45 7.29 13.81
C PRO A 63 -0.20 5.90 13.86
N GLN A 64 0.61 4.84 13.79
CA GLN A 64 0.11 3.48 13.93
C GLN A 64 -0.20 3.21 15.40
N SER A 65 -1.45 2.88 15.73
CA SER A 65 -1.76 2.35 17.06
C SER A 65 -1.30 0.88 17.11
N LYS A 66 -0.63 0.48 18.20
CA LYS A 66 -0.30 -0.94 18.41
C LYS A 66 -1.60 -1.69 18.67
N SER A 67 -2.18 -2.34 17.67
CA SER A 67 -3.25 -3.33 17.89
C SER A 67 -3.49 -4.23 16.68
N GLY A 68 -3.33 -5.54 16.94
CA GLY A 68 -3.85 -6.62 16.11
C GLY A 68 -2.77 -7.56 15.60
N GLY A 69 -2.64 -8.76 16.18
CA GLY A 69 -2.05 -9.90 15.46
C GLY A 69 -2.91 -10.30 14.26
N GLY A 70 -2.35 -11.02 13.29
CA GLY A 70 -3.04 -11.42 12.04
C GLY A 70 -2.82 -10.43 10.89
N LEU A 71 -3.77 -10.36 9.93
CA LEU A 71 -3.64 -9.54 8.70
C LEU A 71 -3.44 -8.05 8.98
N THR A 72 -4.08 -7.53 10.02
CA THR A 72 -3.86 -6.14 10.49
C THR A 72 -2.41 -5.92 10.90
N GLY A 73 -1.77 -6.92 11.50
CA GLY A 73 -0.34 -6.84 11.87
C GLY A 73 0.59 -6.81 10.66
N LEU A 74 0.26 -7.53 9.58
CA LEU A 74 1.02 -7.50 8.33
C LEU A 74 0.94 -6.15 7.64
N ASP A 75 -0.26 -5.56 7.56
CA ASP A 75 -0.45 -4.22 6.99
C ASP A 75 0.32 -3.15 7.78
N LEU A 76 0.31 -3.23 9.12
CA LEU A 76 1.07 -2.34 9.99
C LEU A 76 2.60 -2.52 9.82
N SER A 77 3.06 -3.77 9.68
CA SER A 77 4.47 -4.09 9.44
C SER A 77 4.93 -3.53 8.09
N LEU A 78 4.18 -3.77 7.03
CA LEU A 78 4.45 -3.25 5.69
C LEU A 78 4.40 -1.72 5.64
N SER A 79 3.44 -1.10 6.32
CA SER A 79 3.34 0.37 6.45
C SER A 79 4.60 0.95 7.11
N SER A 80 5.07 0.32 8.19
CA SER A 80 6.28 0.74 8.91
C SER A 80 7.54 0.54 8.05
N ALA A 81 7.67 -0.61 7.39
CA ALA A 81 8.77 -0.92 6.49
C ALA A 81 8.80 0.04 5.29
N PHE A 82 7.64 0.38 4.73
CA PHE A 82 7.50 1.38 3.67
C PHE A 82 7.97 2.76 4.13
N ALA A 83 7.55 3.23 5.32
CA ALA A 83 8.00 4.50 5.86
C ALA A 83 9.54 4.56 6.03
N GLN A 84 10.15 3.45 6.47
CA GLN A 84 11.61 3.33 6.60
C GLN A 84 12.32 3.29 5.25
N ALA A 85 11.80 2.52 4.28
CA ALA A 85 12.35 2.48 2.92
C ALA A 85 12.28 3.87 2.27
N LEU A 86 11.17 4.58 2.48
CA LEU A 86 10.96 5.92 1.94
C LEU A 86 11.89 6.97 2.56
N SER A 87 12.23 6.86 3.85
CA SER A 87 13.15 7.80 4.52
C SER A 87 14.60 7.64 4.07
N THR A 88 14.97 6.45 3.62
CA THR A 88 16.32 6.11 3.13
C THR A 88 16.41 6.08 1.61
N CYS A 89 15.28 6.21 0.91
CA CYS A 89 15.15 5.85 -0.51
C CYS A 89 15.73 4.46 -0.83
N GLY A 90 15.60 3.54 0.12
CA GLY A 90 16.06 2.16 0.04
C GLY A 90 14.96 1.20 -0.41
N ARG A 91 15.26 -0.09 -0.38
CA ARG A 91 14.28 -1.14 -0.66
C ARG A 91 13.51 -1.49 0.61
N LEU A 92 12.22 -1.78 0.47
CA LEU A 92 11.42 -2.38 1.51
C LEU A 92 11.89 -3.84 1.68
N GLU A 93 12.61 -4.10 2.78
CA GLU A 93 13.05 -5.44 3.18
C GLU A 93 11.95 -6.09 4.03
N SER A 94 10.86 -6.52 3.42
CA SER A 94 9.86 -7.32 4.12
C SER A 94 10.08 -8.79 3.81
N GLY A 95 10.59 -9.54 4.78
CA GLY A 95 10.18 -10.93 4.92
C GLY A 95 8.72 -10.93 5.35
N VAL A 96 7.78 -10.90 4.39
CA VAL A 96 6.36 -10.95 4.72
C VAL A 96 6.04 -12.37 5.15
N ASP A 97 5.91 -12.58 6.46
CA ASP A 97 5.41 -13.83 7.04
C ASP A 97 3.89 -13.91 6.87
N ALA A 98 3.45 -13.97 5.62
CA ALA A 98 2.04 -14.14 5.28
C ALA A 98 1.65 -15.62 5.34
N PRO A 99 0.38 -15.93 5.69
CA PRO A 99 -0.16 -17.27 5.51
C PRO A 99 0.11 -17.79 4.09
N PRO A 100 0.40 -19.10 3.90
CA PRO A 100 0.76 -19.66 2.60
C PRO A 100 -0.23 -19.32 1.48
N GLU A 101 -1.52 -19.26 1.80
CA GLU A 101 -2.61 -18.95 0.88
C GLU A 101 -2.58 -17.51 0.36
N LEU A 102 -1.92 -16.60 1.09
CA LEU A 102 -1.82 -15.17 0.77
C LEU A 102 -0.39 -14.74 0.40
N ALA A 103 0.57 -15.65 0.42
CA ALA A 103 1.98 -15.34 0.16
C ALA A 103 2.19 -14.65 -1.20
N SER A 104 1.56 -15.14 -2.26
CA SER A 104 1.65 -14.52 -3.59
C SER A 104 1.01 -13.13 -3.65
N PHE A 105 -0.12 -12.94 -2.97
CA PHE A 105 -0.79 -11.64 -2.88
C PHE A 105 0.10 -10.62 -2.17
N PHE A 106 0.62 -10.96 -0.99
CA PHE A 106 1.47 -10.05 -0.23
C PHE A 106 2.83 -9.80 -0.87
N LYS A 107 3.34 -10.74 -1.67
CA LYS A 107 4.50 -10.49 -2.51
C LYS A 107 4.22 -9.38 -3.53
N GLU A 108 3.10 -9.46 -4.25
CA GLU A 108 2.70 -8.41 -5.20
C GLU A 108 2.45 -7.06 -4.52
N VAL A 109 1.93 -7.06 -3.28
CA VAL A 109 1.80 -5.85 -2.45
C VAL A 109 3.20 -5.26 -2.16
N ALA A 110 4.15 -6.07 -1.69
CA ALA A 110 5.50 -5.62 -1.36
C ALA A 110 6.28 -5.11 -2.59
N ASP A 111 6.12 -5.77 -3.74
CA ASP A 111 6.71 -5.33 -5.01
C ASP A 111 6.10 -3.99 -5.47
N SER A 112 4.78 -3.82 -5.32
CA SER A 112 4.09 -2.56 -5.60
C SER A 112 4.51 -1.42 -4.66
N LEU A 113 4.74 -1.71 -3.37
CA LEU A 113 5.28 -0.74 -2.40
C LEU A 113 6.70 -0.32 -2.77
N ASN A 114 7.56 -1.24 -3.20
CA ASN A 114 8.91 -0.92 -3.66
C ASN A 114 8.89 -0.01 -4.90
N GLU A 115 7.98 -0.24 -5.83
CA GLU A 115 7.81 0.62 -6.99
C GLU A 115 7.34 2.03 -6.59
N LEU A 116 6.43 2.14 -5.62
CA LEU A 116 6.02 3.42 -5.03
C LEU A 116 7.21 4.18 -4.40
N VAL A 117 8.04 3.50 -3.60
CA VAL A 117 9.25 4.11 -3.02
C VAL A 117 10.14 4.68 -4.13
N ARG A 118 10.39 3.90 -5.19
CA ARG A 118 11.19 4.33 -6.33
C ARG A 118 10.60 5.58 -7.00
N ILE A 119 9.31 5.59 -7.32
CA ILE A 119 8.63 6.73 -7.95
C ILE A 119 8.71 7.97 -7.06
N ILE A 120 8.38 7.85 -5.78
CA ILE A 120 8.36 8.98 -4.84
C ILE A 120 9.76 9.57 -4.67
N CYS A 121 10.77 8.72 -4.47
CA CYS A 121 12.15 9.17 -4.31
C CYS A 121 12.71 9.82 -5.58
N LEU A 122 12.31 9.38 -6.77
CA LEU A 122 12.66 10.06 -8.01
C LEU A 122 12.01 11.43 -8.14
N ARG A 123 10.76 11.61 -7.67
CA ARG A 123 10.05 12.90 -7.70
C ARG A 123 10.49 13.90 -6.63
N ARG A 124 11.13 13.44 -5.55
CA ARG A 124 11.65 14.29 -4.46
C ARG A 124 13.04 14.89 -4.72
N ARG A 125 13.73 14.41 -5.76
CA ARG A 125 15.04 14.93 -6.21
C ARG A 125 14.85 16.09 -7.16
#